data_AF-H2LYM8-F1
#
_entry.id   AF-H2LYM8-F1
#
_cell.length_a   1.000
_cell.length_b   1.000
_cell.length_c   1.000
_cell.angle_alpha   90.00
_cell.angle_beta   90.00
_cell.angle_gamma   90.00
#
_symmetry.space_group_name_H-M   'P 1'
#
loop_
_entity.id
_entity.type
_entity.pdbx_description
1 polymer ?
#
loop_
_entity_poly.entity_id
_entity_poly.type
_entity_poly.pdbx_seq_one_letter_code
_entity_poly.pdbx_strand_id
1 'polypeptide(L)'
;VVQEPAQILSFMRKQRFNADYELTARQGADTMAYIALLEEKLRPALLHTFWVDTENYTSLTRPWFASRSPFPLNFIVPSRLARMALSRILLTKGECGLSTLPVRHLRIYSDAKECLNLLSYRLGTANHFFGNSPTSLDAFVFGFVAPLHRASLPSSHLQSHLKQLENLTHFCDNILEVYFSPPPLPPPAVQESMDANLQKLTQLVNKESNLIEKMDDNLRSSPQHKPHRLDPKPSLSSANSSTPA
;
A
#
# COMPACT_ATOMS: atom_id res chain seq x y z
N VAL A 1 5.55 -1.51 -24.18
CA VAL A 1 5.35 -2.07 -22.82
C VAL A 1 4.14 -2.98 -22.87
N VAL A 2 4.26 -4.21 -22.39
CA VAL A 2 3.15 -5.18 -22.35
C VAL A 2 2.46 -5.02 -20.99
N GLN A 3 1.15 -4.73 -20.98
CA GLN A 3 0.44 -4.38 -19.75
C GLN A 3 -0.77 -5.28 -19.44
N GLU A 4 -1.36 -5.92 -20.46
CA GLU A 4 -2.52 -6.79 -20.26
C GLU A 4 -2.09 -8.24 -19.99
N PRO A 5 -2.76 -8.98 -19.08
CA PRO A 5 -2.40 -10.35 -18.74
C PRO A 5 -2.27 -11.28 -19.96
N ALA A 6 -3.21 -11.22 -20.91
CA ALA A 6 -3.16 -12.03 -22.13
C ALA A 6 -1.92 -11.73 -22.99
N GLN A 7 -1.54 -10.46 -23.07
CA GLN A 7 -0.34 -10.03 -23.81
C GLN A 7 0.93 -10.43 -23.07
N ILE A 8 0.95 -10.34 -21.73
CA ILE A 8 2.05 -10.80 -20.87
C ILE A 8 2.28 -12.30 -21.08
N LEU A 9 1.22 -13.10 -21.01
CA LEU A 9 1.29 -14.55 -21.22
C LEU A 9 1.76 -14.91 -22.63
N SER A 10 1.25 -14.20 -23.65
CA SER A 10 1.72 -14.35 -25.04
C SER A 10 3.20 -14.03 -25.18
N PHE A 11 3.67 -12.96 -24.54
CA PHE A 11 5.08 -12.60 -24.53
C PHE A 11 5.95 -13.66 -23.81
N MET A 12 5.55 -14.08 -22.61
CA MET A 12 6.29 -15.09 -21.83
C MET A 12 6.35 -16.44 -22.56
N ARG A 13 5.27 -16.83 -23.24
CA ARG A 13 5.24 -18.02 -24.10
C ARG A 13 6.25 -17.95 -25.24
N LYS A 14 6.39 -16.79 -25.89
CA LYS A 14 7.43 -16.57 -26.92
C LYS A 14 8.84 -16.72 -26.35
N GLN A 15 9.04 -16.31 -25.10
CA GLN A 15 10.31 -16.43 -24.37
C GLN A 15 10.54 -17.80 -23.72
N ARG A 16 9.68 -18.81 -24.01
CA ARG A 16 9.74 -20.16 -23.42
C ARG A 16 9.52 -20.23 -21.90
N PHE A 17 9.05 -19.16 -21.28
CA PHE A 17 8.60 -19.15 -19.89
C PHE A 17 7.07 -19.34 -19.86
N ASN A 18 6.60 -20.58 -20.01
CA ASN A 18 5.18 -20.88 -20.00
C ASN A 18 4.82 -21.81 -18.84
N ALA A 19 3.95 -21.35 -17.93
CA ALA A 19 3.39 -22.19 -16.86
C ALA A 19 2.49 -23.31 -17.40
N ASP A 20 1.98 -23.14 -18.63
CA ASP A 20 0.99 -24.05 -19.23
C ASP A 20 1.62 -25.07 -20.19
N TYR A 21 2.93 -25.34 -20.10
CA TYR A 21 3.63 -26.19 -21.07
C TYR A 21 3.15 -27.65 -21.07
N GLU A 22 2.77 -28.14 -19.90
CA GLU A 22 2.28 -29.52 -19.70
C GLU A 22 0.77 -29.65 -19.91
N LEU A 23 0.06 -28.55 -20.17
CA LEU A 23 -1.38 -28.58 -20.35
C LEU A 23 -1.78 -29.17 -21.70
N THR A 24 -2.75 -30.08 -21.65
CA THR A 24 -3.43 -30.57 -22.84
C THR A 24 -4.25 -29.45 -23.50
N ALA A 25 -4.54 -29.59 -24.80
CA ALA A 25 -5.37 -28.62 -25.52
C ALA A 25 -6.74 -28.39 -24.85
N ARG A 26 -7.32 -29.46 -24.26
CA ARG A 26 -8.56 -29.37 -23.48
C ARG A 26 -8.39 -28.52 -22.23
N GLN A 27 -7.35 -28.78 -21.42
CA GLN A 27 -7.07 -27.98 -20.23
C GLN A 27 -6.73 -26.52 -20.58
N GLY A 28 -6.09 -26.27 -21.71
CA GLY A 28 -5.87 -24.92 -22.24
C GLY A 28 -7.18 -24.19 -22.57
N ALA A 29 -8.15 -24.89 -23.19
CA ALA A 29 -9.48 -24.34 -23.42
C ALA A 29 -10.24 -24.09 -22.10
N ASP A 30 -10.18 -25.04 -21.17
CA ASP A 30 -10.78 -24.90 -19.84
C ASP A 30 -10.18 -23.70 -19.08
N THR A 31 -8.86 -23.48 -19.18
CA THR A 31 -8.17 -22.32 -18.60
C THR A 31 -8.78 -21.01 -19.09
N MET A 32 -8.95 -20.86 -20.41
CA MET A 32 -9.56 -19.66 -20.98
C MET A 32 -11.01 -19.48 -20.55
N ALA A 33 -11.78 -20.57 -20.45
CA ALA A 33 -13.16 -20.54 -19.98
C ALA A 33 -13.26 -20.09 -18.51
N TYR A 34 -12.39 -20.60 -17.63
CA TYR A 34 -12.36 -20.19 -16.23
C TYR A 34 -11.88 -18.75 -16.05
N ILE A 35 -10.90 -18.28 -16.83
CA ILE A 35 -10.49 -16.88 -16.82
C ILE A 35 -11.66 -15.98 -17.23
N ALA A 36 -12.39 -16.34 -18.30
CA ALA A 36 -13.58 -15.61 -18.71
C ALA A 36 -14.67 -15.61 -17.63
N LEU A 37 -14.88 -16.75 -16.96
CA LEU A 37 -15.82 -16.87 -15.83
C LEU A 37 -15.44 -15.93 -14.67
N LEU A 38 -14.16 -15.89 -14.28
CA LEU A 38 -13.64 -14.99 -13.26
C LEU A 38 -13.86 -13.51 -13.63
N GLU A 39 -13.53 -13.15 -14.86
CA GLU A 39 -13.67 -11.79 -15.38
C GLU A 39 -15.13 -11.33 -15.41
N GLU A 40 -16.06 -12.22 -15.76
CA GLU A 40 -17.47 -11.89 -15.90
C GLU A 40 -18.24 -11.95 -14.58
N LYS A 41 -17.98 -12.95 -13.74
CA LYS A 41 -18.79 -13.22 -12.53
C LYS A 41 -18.13 -12.72 -11.25
N LEU A 42 -16.84 -12.96 -11.06
CA LEU A 42 -16.16 -12.62 -9.80
C LEU A 42 -15.63 -11.19 -9.77
N ARG A 43 -15.01 -10.73 -10.85
CA ARG A 43 -14.39 -9.41 -10.89
C ARG A 43 -15.35 -8.26 -10.58
N PRO A 44 -16.58 -8.19 -11.13
CA PRO A 44 -17.50 -7.10 -10.80
C PRO A 44 -17.85 -7.04 -9.32
N ALA A 45 -17.95 -8.19 -8.65
CA ALA A 45 -18.21 -8.26 -7.22
C ALA A 45 -17.00 -7.77 -6.41
N LEU A 46 -15.77 -8.13 -6.78
CA LEU A 46 -14.58 -7.60 -6.11
C LEU A 46 -14.43 -6.10 -6.29
N LEU A 47 -14.62 -5.60 -7.52
CA LEU A 47 -14.61 -4.16 -7.80
C LEU A 47 -15.64 -3.44 -6.93
N HIS A 48 -16.83 -4.02 -6.80
CA HIS A 48 -17.86 -3.49 -5.94
C HIS A 48 -17.42 -3.47 -4.47
N THR A 49 -16.98 -4.61 -3.93
CA THR A 49 -16.56 -4.75 -2.53
C THR A 49 -15.41 -3.82 -2.14
N PHE A 50 -14.42 -3.62 -2.99
CA PHE A 50 -13.25 -2.80 -2.66
C PHE A 50 -13.43 -1.31 -2.97
N TRP A 51 -14.14 -0.96 -4.04
CA TRP A 51 -14.15 0.41 -4.56
C TRP A 51 -15.51 1.12 -4.51
N VAL A 52 -16.62 0.40 -4.35
CA VAL A 52 -17.98 0.97 -4.36
C VAL A 52 -18.65 0.87 -2.99
N ASP A 53 -18.42 -0.22 -2.26
CA ASP A 53 -18.89 -0.35 -0.88
C ASP A 53 -18.26 0.75 -0.01
N THR A 54 -19.11 1.63 0.54
CA THR A 54 -18.68 2.84 1.24
C THR A 54 -17.82 2.50 2.47
N GLU A 55 -18.19 1.46 3.21
CA GLU A 55 -17.51 1.10 4.46
C GLU A 55 -16.12 0.54 4.16
N ASN A 56 -16.02 -0.40 3.21
CA ASN A 56 -14.74 -0.96 2.80
C ASN A 56 -13.84 0.07 2.10
N TYR A 57 -14.39 0.92 1.25
CA TYR A 57 -13.63 1.92 0.51
C TYR A 57 -13.01 2.96 1.45
N THR A 58 -13.79 3.47 2.41
CA THR A 58 -13.32 4.53 3.32
C THR A 58 -12.36 4.01 4.39
N SER A 59 -12.60 2.82 4.94
CA SER A 59 -11.80 2.24 6.02
C SER A 59 -10.50 1.59 5.55
N LEU A 60 -10.53 0.87 4.41
CA LEU A 60 -9.43 0.03 3.96
C LEU A 60 -8.85 0.51 2.63
N THR A 61 -9.63 0.49 1.55
CA THR A 61 -9.09 0.61 0.18
C THR A 61 -8.48 1.98 -0.06
N ARG A 62 -9.21 3.07 0.20
CA ARG A 62 -8.71 4.42 -0.07
C ARG A 62 -7.46 4.74 0.76
N PRO A 63 -7.42 4.55 2.09
CA PRO A 63 -6.20 4.78 2.87
C PRO A 63 -5.01 3.95 2.39
N TRP A 64 -5.23 2.67 2.04
CA TRP A 64 -4.18 1.75 1.61
C TRP A 64 -3.53 2.13 0.27
N PHE A 65 -4.33 2.62 -0.69
CA PHE A 65 -3.80 3.15 -1.95
C PHE A 65 -3.21 4.56 -1.79
N ALA A 66 -3.83 5.41 -0.95
CA ALA A 66 -3.35 6.76 -0.70
C ALA A 66 -1.97 6.76 -0.01
N SER A 67 -1.72 5.84 0.93
CA SER A 67 -0.42 5.74 1.62
C SER A 67 0.73 5.28 0.72
N ARG A 68 0.42 4.62 -0.40
CA ARG A 68 1.40 4.16 -1.40
C ARG A 68 1.61 5.13 -2.56
N SER A 69 0.94 6.28 -2.54
CA SER A 69 1.03 7.29 -3.59
C SER A 69 1.57 8.58 -3.00
N PRO A 70 2.55 9.25 -3.63
CA PRO A 70 3.04 10.53 -3.14
C PRO A 70 1.98 11.63 -3.31
N PHE A 71 2.07 12.70 -2.52
CA PHE A 71 1.29 13.91 -2.76
C PHE A 71 1.65 14.52 -4.14
N PRO A 72 0.69 14.93 -4.98
CA PRO A 72 -0.77 14.95 -4.76
C PRO A 72 -1.54 13.73 -5.30
N LEU A 73 -0.83 12.71 -5.81
CA LEU A 73 -1.42 11.52 -6.44
C LEU A 73 -2.24 10.68 -5.46
N ASN A 74 -1.96 10.73 -4.16
CA ASN A 74 -2.76 10.11 -3.12
C ASN A 74 -4.25 10.50 -3.12
N PHE A 75 -4.61 11.68 -3.63
CA PHE A 75 -6.01 12.10 -3.80
C PHE A 75 -6.61 11.64 -5.13
N ILE A 76 -5.79 11.61 -6.18
CA ILE A 76 -6.22 11.38 -7.56
C ILE A 76 -6.36 9.89 -7.85
N VAL A 77 -5.36 9.09 -7.47
CA VAL A 77 -5.27 7.67 -7.82
C VAL A 77 -6.45 6.87 -7.26
N PRO A 78 -6.76 6.91 -5.94
CA PRO A 78 -7.90 6.14 -5.42
C PRO A 78 -9.23 6.56 -6.05
N SER A 79 -9.46 7.87 -6.22
CA SER A 79 -10.68 8.42 -6.81
C SER A 79 -10.84 8.00 -8.28
N ARG A 80 -9.76 7.98 -9.05
CA ARG A 80 -9.75 7.53 -10.44
C ARG A 80 -10.05 6.04 -10.54
N LEU A 81 -9.41 5.22 -9.70
CA LEU A 81 -9.62 3.77 -9.67
C LEU A 81 -11.06 3.43 -9.25
N ALA A 82 -11.62 4.13 -8.27
CA ALA A 82 -13.01 3.96 -7.85
C ALA A 82 -14.00 4.26 -8.98
N ARG A 83 -13.80 5.37 -9.70
CA ARG A 83 -14.59 5.70 -10.90
C ARG A 83 -14.47 4.63 -11.97
N MET A 84 -13.25 4.17 -12.27
CA MET A 84 -13.03 3.12 -13.27
C MET A 84 -13.71 1.80 -12.89
N ALA A 85 -13.66 1.43 -11.60
CA ALA A 85 -14.35 0.25 -11.07
C ALA A 85 -15.86 0.36 -11.26
N LEU A 86 -16.46 1.49 -10.90
CA LEU A 86 -17.89 1.76 -11.06
C LEU A 86 -18.29 1.72 -12.54
N SER A 87 -17.57 2.44 -13.41
CA SER A 87 -17.85 2.45 -14.85
C SER A 87 -17.79 1.05 -15.44
N ARG A 88 -16.82 0.23 -15.04
CA ARG A 88 -16.72 -1.16 -15.52
C ARG A 88 -17.91 -2.00 -15.06
N ILE A 89 -18.32 -1.90 -13.80
CA ILE A 89 -19.49 -2.63 -13.29
C ILE A 89 -20.74 -2.25 -14.08
N LEU A 90 -20.96 -0.96 -14.34
CA LEU A 90 -22.10 -0.48 -15.11
C LEU A 90 -22.10 -1.00 -16.55
N LEU A 91 -20.94 -1.01 -17.21
CA LEU A 91 -20.81 -1.50 -18.58
C LEU A 91 -21.03 -3.01 -18.69
N THR A 92 -20.51 -3.79 -17.74
CA THR A 92 -20.61 -5.27 -17.79
C THR A 92 -21.95 -5.79 -17.31
N LYS A 93 -22.54 -5.17 -16.28
CA LYS A 93 -23.81 -5.63 -15.69
C LYS A 93 -25.04 -4.88 -16.20
N GLY A 94 -24.82 -3.91 -17.08
CA GLY A 94 -25.85 -3.12 -17.73
C GLY A 94 -26.55 -2.12 -16.80
N GLU A 95 -27.03 -1.03 -17.38
CA GLU A 95 -28.10 -0.23 -16.81
C GLU A 95 -29.42 -0.97 -17.05
N CYS A 96 -29.75 -1.96 -16.22
CA CYS A 96 -31.16 -2.39 -16.15
C CYS A 96 -31.94 -1.24 -15.50
N GLY A 97 -32.51 -0.37 -16.34
CA GLY A 97 -33.22 0.87 -15.99
C GLY A 97 -34.45 0.73 -15.10
N LEU A 98 -34.61 -0.38 -14.38
CA LEU A 98 -35.75 -0.69 -13.52
C LEU A 98 -35.35 -1.38 -12.19
N SER A 99 -34.09 -1.78 -12.00
CA SER A 99 -33.65 -2.45 -10.77
C SER A 99 -33.05 -1.45 -9.78
N THR A 100 -33.63 -1.36 -8.59
CA THR A 100 -33.09 -0.57 -7.47
C THR A 100 -31.68 -1.03 -7.13
N LEU A 101 -30.82 -0.08 -6.71
CA LEU A 101 -29.43 -0.32 -6.28
C LEU A 101 -29.26 -1.63 -5.47
N PRO A 102 -30.07 -1.90 -4.41
CA PRO A 102 -29.97 -3.12 -3.60
C PRO A 102 -30.13 -4.43 -4.37
N VAL A 103 -31.09 -4.50 -5.30
CA VAL A 103 -31.37 -5.73 -6.08
C VAL A 103 -30.21 -6.05 -7.03
N ARG A 104 -29.57 -5.00 -7.57
CA ARG A 104 -28.37 -5.17 -8.41
C ARG A 104 -27.18 -5.69 -7.62
N HIS A 105 -26.95 -5.17 -6.41
CA HIS A 105 -25.88 -5.66 -5.53
C HIS A 105 -26.07 -7.15 -5.21
N LEU A 106 -27.29 -7.56 -4.89
CA LEU A 106 -27.63 -8.97 -4.60
C LEU A 106 -27.31 -9.91 -5.77
N ARG A 107 -27.64 -9.52 -7.00
CA ARG A 107 -27.32 -10.33 -8.20
C ARG A 107 -25.82 -10.47 -8.43
N ILE A 108 -25.07 -9.37 -8.34
CA ILE A 108 -23.60 -9.39 -8.51
C ILE A 108 -22.93 -10.31 -7.49
N TYR A 109 -23.35 -10.23 -6.22
CA TYR A 109 -22.83 -11.11 -5.18
C TYR A 109 -23.27 -12.56 -5.35
N SER A 110 -24.50 -12.82 -5.78
CA SER A 110 -24.98 -14.18 -6.08
C SER A 110 -24.16 -14.84 -7.18
N ASP A 111 -23.95 -14.13 -8.30
CA ASP A 111 -23.12 -14.56 -9.42
C ASP A 111 -21.70 -14.89 -8.98
N ALA A 112 -21.10 -14.05 -8.12
CA ALA A 112 -19.76 -14.28 -7.61
C ALA A 112 -19.67 -15.49 -6.67
N LYS A 113 -20.68 -15.71 -5.82
CA LYS A 113 -20.75 -16.90 -4.95
C LYS A 113 -20.84 -18.18 -5.77
N GLU A 114 -21.66 -18.19 -6.82
CA GLU A 114 -21.75 -19.33 -7.75
C GLU A 114 -20.40 -19.59 -8.44
N CYS A 115 -19.71 -18.54 -8.89
CA CYS A 115 -18.37 -18.66 -9.46
C CYS A 115 -17.37 -19.27 -8.47
N LEU A 116 -17.36 -18.81 -7.21
CA LEU A 116 -16.50 -19.39 -6.17
C LEU A 116 -16.83 -20.86 -5.89
N ASN A 117 -18.11 -21.23 -5.88
CA ASN A 117 -18.53 -22.63 -5.71
C ASN A 117 -18.06 -23.49 -6.89
N LEU A 118 -18.14 -23.01 -8.13
CA LEU A 118 -17.64 -23.72 -9.31
C LEU A 118 -16.12 -23.91 -9.27
N LEU A 119 -15.38 -22.90 -8.81
CA LEU A 119 -13.93 -23.00 -8.62
C LEU A 119 -13.57 -24.00 -7.52
N SER A 120 -14.28 -23.93 -6.38
CA SER A 120 -14.11 -24.88 -5.28
C SER A 120 -14.40 -26.32 -5.73
N TYR A 121 -15.50 -26.52 -6.48
CA TYR A 121 -15.82 -27.82 -7.07
C TYR A 121 -14.73 -28.31 -8.03
N ARG A 122 -14.21 -27.42 -8.89
CA ARG A 122 -13.17 -27.77 -9.87
C ARG A 122 -11.85 -28.11 -9.22
N LEU A 123 -11.46 -27.39 -8.17
CA LEU A 123 -10.25 -27.65 -7.40
C LEU A 123 -10.36 -28.96 -6.61
N GLY A 124 -11.54 -29.23 -6.03
CA GLY A 124 -11.79 -30.43 -5.25
C GLY A 124 -10.82 -30.53 -4.07
N THR A 125 -10.06 -31.61 -4.02
CA THR A 125 -9.02 -31.89 -3.00
C THR A 125 -7.60 -31.65 -3.52
N ALA A 126 -7.44 -31.15 -4.75
CA ALA A 126 -6.13 -30.88 -5.33
C ALA A 126 -5.53 -29.57 -4.78
N ASN A 127 -4.20 -29.47 -4.83
CA ASN A 127 -3.48 -28.24 -4.47
C ASN A 127 -3.44 -27.22 -5.63
N HIS A 128 -3.66 -27.66 -6.86
CA HIS A 128 -3.70 -26.82 -8.07
C HIS A 128 -4.81 -27.30 -9.01
N PHE A 129 -5.31 -26.43 -9.89
CA PHE A 129 -6.49 -26.73 -10.73
C PHE A 129 -6.28 -27.86 -11.76
N PHE A 130 -5.07 -28.05 -12.26
CA PHE A 130 -4.75 -29.06 -13.28
C PHE A 130 -3.76 -30.15 -12.84
N GLY A 131 -3.48 -30.26 -11.53
CA GLY A 131 -2.67 -31.36 -10.99
C GLY A 131 -1.63 -30.88 -10.00
N ASN A 132 -0.37 -31.30 -10.22
CA ASN A 132 0.69 -31.16 -9.21
C ASN A 132 1.50 -29.86 -9.35
N SER A 133 1.54 -29.26 -10.54
CA SER A 133 2.27 -28.01 -10.81
C SER A 133 1.31 -26.81 -10.92
N PRO A 134 1.73 -25.62 -10.48
CA PRO A 134 0.95 -24.40 -10.65
C PRO A 134 0.91 -24.01 -12.14
N THR A 135 -0.26 -23.56 -12.58
CA THR A 135 -0.54 -23.15 -13.95
C THR A 135 -0.92 -21.67 -14.02
N SER A 136 -1.10 -21.13 -15.23
CA SER A 136 -1.60 -19.75 -15.37
C SER A 136 -2.99 -19.58 -14.74
N LEU A 137 -3.85 -20.61 -14.78
CA LEU A 137 -5.15 -20.59 -14.14
C LEU A 137 -5.02 -20.38 -12.62
N ASP A 138 -4.11 -21.10 -11.97
CA ASP A 138 -3.86 -20.95 -10.54
C ASP A 138 -3.46 -19.52 -10.19
N ALA A 139 -2.59 -18.90 -11.01
CA ALA A 139 -2.18 -17.51 -10.83
C ALA A 139 -3.34 -16.51 -10.99
N PHE A 140 -4.24 -16.73 -11.96
CA PHE A 140 -5.44 -15.91 -12.11
C PHE A 140 -6.39 -16.07 -10.93
N VAL A 141 -6.75 -17.30 -10.56
CA VAL A 141 -7.65 -17.58 -9.44
C VAL A 141 -7.08 -16.96 -8.16
N PHE A 142 -5.80 -17.18 -7.89
CA PHE A 142 -5.09 -16.58 -6.77
C PHE A 142 -5.17 -15.05 -6.79
N GLY A 143 -4.89 -14.41 -7.93
CA GLY A 143 -4.93 -12.96 -8.07
C GLY A 143 -6.30 -12.33 -7.78
N PHE A 144 -7.40 -13.07 -7.98
CA PHE A 144 -8.74 -12.62 -7.62
C PHE A 144 -9.15 -12.98 -6.19
N VAL A 145 -8.83 -14.20 -5.75
CA VAL A 145 -9.32 -14.74 -4.47
C VAL A 145 -8.46 -14.28 -3.30
N ALA A 146 -7.13 -14.20 -3.46
CA ALA A 146 -6.23 -13.86 -2.35
C ALA A 146 -6.46 -12.45 -1.78
N PRO A 147 -6.71 -11.38 -2.58
CA PRO A 147 -7.06 -10.08 -2.02
C PRO A 147 -8.33 -10.13 -1.18
N LEU A 148 -9.35 -10.87 -1.64
CA LEU A 148 -10.60 -11.04 -0.90
C LEU A 148 -10.39 -11.85 0.38
N HIS A 149 -9.55 -12.88 0.35
CA HIS A 149 -9.22 -13.73 1.50
C HIS A 149 -8.47 -12.93 2.58
N ARG A 150 -7.42 -12.20 2.19
CA ARG A 150 -6.47 -11.54 3.12
C ARG A 150 -6.88 -10.14 3.57
N ALA A 151 -7.76 -9.45 2.85
CA ALA A 151 -8.17 -8.10 3.22
C ALA A 151 -9.01 -8.08 4.51
N SER A 152 -8.70 -7.17 5.43
CA SER A 152 -9.52 -6.91 6.62
C SER A 152 -10.70 -6.00 6.27
N LEU A 153 -11.74 -6.58 5.65
CA LEU A 153 -12.93 -5.86 5.19
C LEU A 153 -13.98 -5.75 6.31
N PRO A 154 -14.45 -4.55 6.68
CA PRO A 154 -15.59 -4.41 7.61
C PRO A 154 -16.89 -5.04 7.07
N SER A 155 -17.24 -4.75 5.81
CA SER A 155 -18.36 -5.37 5.10
C SER A 155 -17.89 -6.64 4.41
N SER A 156 -18.21 -7.79 5.00
CA SER A 156 -17.59 -9.09 4.68
C SER A 156 -18.54 -10.11 4.04
N HIS A 157 -19.60 -9.69 3.35
CA HIS A 157 -20.60 -10.62 2.80
C HIS A 157 -20.04 -11.68 1.83
N LEU A 158 -19.20 -11.25 0.88
CA LEU A 158 -18.56 -12.15 -0.09
C LEU A 158 -17.38 -12.90 0.55
N GLN A 159 -16.62 -12.24 1.42
CA GLN A 159 -15.52 -12.86 2.15
C GLN A 159 -16.00 -13.97 3.09
N SER A 160 -17.15 -13.79 3.73
CA SER A 160 -17.76 -14.80 4.61
C SER A 160 -18.12 -16.07 3.84
N HIS A 161 -18.63 -15.94 2.61
CA HIS A 161 -18.88 -17.08 1.73
C HIS A 161 -17.58 -17.77 1.32
N LEU A 162 -16.55 -17.00 0.95
CA LEU A 162 -15.23 -17.55 0.60
C LEU A 162 -14.63 -18.37 1.76
N LYS A 163 -14.77 -17.89 3.01
CA LYS A 163 -14.28 -18.59 4.21
C LYS A 163 -14.96 -19.95 4.46
N GLN A 164 -16.15 -20.17 3.92
CA GLN A 164 -16.82 -21.49 3.98
C GLN A 164 -16.24 -22.49 2.98
N LEU A 165 -15.48 -22.01 1.99
CA LEU A 165 -14.84 -22.83 0.95
C LEU A 165 -13.39 -23.08 1.35
N GLU A 166 -13.19 -23.98 2.33
CA GLU A 166 -11.90 -24.23 2.97
C GLU A 166 -10.79 -24.60 1.96
N ASN A 167 -11.13 -25.36 0.93
CA ASN A 167 -10.19 -25.76 -0.11
C ASN A 167 -9.62 -24.56 -0.90
N LEU A 168 -10.44 -23.54 -1.20
CA LEU A 168 -9.99 -22.33 -1.86
C LEU A 168 -9.14 -21.43 -0.94
N THR A 169 -9.49 -21.36 0.35
CA THR A 169 -8.68 -20.62 1.32
C THR A 169 -7.32 -21.28 1.52
N HIS A 170 -7.28 -22.60 1.67
CA HIS A 170 -6.05 -23.38 1.78
C HIS A 170 -5.19 -23.25 0.52
N PHE A 171 -5.81 -23.31 -0.67
CA PHE A 171 -5.13 -23.02 -1.93
C PHE A 171 -4.43 -21.66 -1.93
N CYS A 172 -5.11 -20.60 -1.46
CA CYS A 172 -4.52 -19.27 -1.40
C CYS A 172 -3.37 -19.18 -0.40
N ASP A 173 -3.52 -19.79 0.78
CA ASP A 173 -2.50 -19.76 1.82
C ASP A 173 -1.27 -20.57 1.42
N ASN A 174 -1.44 -21.74 0.78
CA ASN A 174 -0.33 -22.51 0.21
C ASN A 174 0.47 -21.72 -0.82
N ILE A 175 -0.20 -21.01 -1.74
CA ILE A 175 0.50 -20.18 -2.73
C ILE A 175 1.27 -19.05 -2.04
N LEU A 176 0.69 -18.41 -1.02
CA LEU A 176 1.37 -17.36 -0.26
C LEU A 176 2.61 -17.90 0.45
N GLU A 177 2.51 -19.06 1.09
CA GLU A 177 3.63 -19.68 1.79
C GLU A 177 4.75 -20.11 0.84
N VAL A 178 4.41 -20.72 -0.30
CA VAL A 178 5.41 -21.25 -1.23
C VAL A 178 6.09 -20.16 -2.06
N TYR A 179 5.34 -19.15 -2.53
CA TYR A 179 5.84 -18.18 -3.52
C TYR A 179 6.02 -16.75 -3.00
N PHE A 180 5.40 -16.39 -1.88
CA PHE A 180 5.41 -15.03 -1.34
C PHE A 180 5.99 -14.92 0.08
N SER A 181 6.48 -16.02 0.65
CA SER A 181 7.25 -15.97 1.90
C SER A 181 8.54 -15.18 1.68
N PRO A 182 8.85 -14.19 2.55
CA PRO A 182 10.11 -13.47 2.44
C PRO A 182 11.26 -14.46 2.62
N PRO A 183 12.33 -14.36 1.80
CA PRO A 183 13.54 -15.12 2.08
C PRO A 183 14.05 -14.77 3.49
N PRO A 184 14.64 -15.72 4.22
CA PRO A 184 15.19 -15.44 5.54
C PRO A 184 16.09 -14.21 5.47
N LEU A 185 15.83 -13.22 6.33
CA LEU A 185 16.60 -11.98 6.35
C LEU A 185 18.09 -12.33 6.44
N PRO A 186 18.97 -11.78 5.59
CA PRO A 186 20.39 -11.77 5.89
C PRO A 186 20.59 -11.09 7.26
N PRO A 187 21.58 -11.51 8.07
CA PRO A 187 21.87 -10.86 9.35
C PRO A 187 22.02 -9.35 9.12
N PRO A 188 21.54 -8.51 10.06
CA PRO A 188 21.42 -7.07 9.85
C PRO A 188 22.78 -6.48 9.47
N ALA A 189 22.93 -6.11 8.20
CA ALA A 189 24.10 -5.40 7.71
C ALA A 189 24.01 -3.94 8.17
N VAL A 190 24.84 -3.59 9.17
CA VAL A 190 25.36 -2.24 9.44
C VAL A 190 24.35 -1.18 9.92
N GLN A 191 23.72 -1.44 11.06
CA GLN A 191 23.20 -0.35 11.93
C GLN A 191 24.36 0.43 12.59
N GLU A 192 25.55 -0.17 12.69
CA GLU A 192 26.77 0.46 13.25
C GLU A 192 27.16 1.77 12.55
N SER A 193 26.84 1.94 11.26
CA SER A 193 27.27 3.15 10.52
C SER A 193 26.46 4.40 10.89
N MET A 194 25.15 4.25 11.15
CA MET A 194 24.30 5.36 11.59
C MET A 194 24.63 5.73 13.04
N ASP A 195 24.83 4.74 13.91
CA ASP A 195 25.18 4.97 15.31
C ASP A 195 26.59 5.57 15.45
N ALA A 196 27.57 5.12 14.65
CA ALA A 196 28.90 5.72 14.62
C ALA A 196 28.89 7.17 14.11
N ASN A 197 28.06 7.48 13.12
CA ASN A 197 27.90 8.85 12.63
C ASN A 197 27.21 9.75 13.67
N LEU A 198 26.20 9.23 14.37
CA LEU A 198 25.51 9.95 15.45
C LEU A 198 26.44 10.19 16.65
N GLN A 199 27.28 9.22 17.01
CA GLN A 199 28.31 9.39 18.04
C GLN A 199 29.36 10.43 17.65
N LYS A 200 29.80 10.46 16.38
CA LYS A 200 30.72 11.49 15.87
C LYS A 200 30.10 12.89 15.92
N LEU A 201 28.82 13.03 15.57
CA LEU A 201 28.11 14.31 15.67
C LEU A 201 28.02 14.78 17.13
N THR A 202 27.68 13.88 18.06
CA THR A 202 27.63 14.21 19.49
C THR A 202 29.00 14.62 20.03
N GLN A 203 30.09 13.97 19.61
CA GLN A 203 31.45 14.38 19.97
C GLN A 203 31.83 15.77 19.42
N LEU A 204 31.43 16.08 18.18
CA LEU A 204 31.68 17.39 17.58
C LEU A 204 30.97 18.50 18.34
N VAL A 205 29.68 18.32 18.65
CA VAL A 205 28.89 19.29 19.42
C VAL A 205 29.51 19.53 20.80
N ASN A 206 29.89 18.47 21.52
CA ASN A 206 30.54 18.62 22.83
C ASN A 206 31.91 19.33 22.73
N LYS A 207 32.65 19.10 21.65
CA LYS A 207 33.94 19.78 21.42
C LYS A 207 33.76 21.28 21.15
N GLU A 208 32.73 21.66 20.38
CA GLU A 208 32.41 23.07 20.16
C GLU A 208 31.97 23.77 21.43
N SER A 209 31.09 23.15 22.23
CA SER A 209 30.66 23.71 23.52
C SER A 209 31.85 24.00 24.46
N ASN A 210 32.80 23.06 24.56
CA ASN A 210 34.00 23.24 25.38
C ASN A 210 34.95 24.34 24.85
N LEU A 211 34.98 24.59 23.55
CA LEU A 211 35.78 25.66 22.95
C LEU A 211 35.16 27.02 23.22
N ILE A 212 33.83 27.11 23.13
CA ILE A 212 33.08 28.33 23.45
C ILE A 212 33.29 28.69 24.93
N GLU A 213 33.15 27.72 25.84
CA GLU A 213 33.36 27.92 27.27
C GLU A 213 34.79 28.42 27.58
N LYS A 214 35.81 27.83 26.94
CA LYS A 214 37.20 28.30 27.06
C LYS A 214 37.42 29.70 26.49
N MET A 215 36.72 30.09 25.44
CA MET A 215 36.82 31.46 24.91
C MET A 215 36.20 32.47 25.86
N ASP A 216 35.06 32.14 26.47
CA ASP A 216 34.40 32.98 27.48
C ASP A 216 35.25 33.12 28.75
N ASP A 217 35.89 32.05 29.21
CA ASP A 217 36.80 32.11 30.36
C ASP A 217 38.06 32.94 30.07
N ASN A 218 38.61 32.85 28.86
CA ASN A 218 39.72 33.70 28.44
C ASN A 218 39.32 35.18 28.32
N LEU A 219 38.09 35.46 27.88
CA LEU A 219 37.54 36.83 27.85
C LEU A 219 37.31 37.37 29.27
N ARG A 220 36.84 36.53 30.21
CA ARG A 220 36.65 36.91 31.62
C ARG A 220 37.95 37.10 32.39
N SER A 221 38.99 36.36 32.04
CA SER A 221 40.32 36.45 32.67
C SER A 221 41.25 37.49 32.02
N SER A 222 40.80 38.14 30.93
CA SER A 222 41.57 39.19 30.26
C SER A 222 41.59 40.48 31.09
N PRO A 223 42.77 41.01 31.49
CA PRO A 223 42.86 42.16 32.37
C PRO A 223 42.47 43.45 31.63
N GLN A 224 41.24 43.93 31.83
CA GLN A 224 40.83 45.25 31.36
C GLN A 224 41.44 46.38 32.20
N HIS A 225 41.83 47.43 31.47
CA HIS A 225 42.48 48.68 31.88
C HIS A 225 42.03 49.32 33.21
N LYS A 226 43.03 49.86 33.93
CA LYS A 226 42.90 50.82 35.05
C LYS A 226 41.96 52.00 34.70
N PRO A 227 41.07 52.43 35.61
CA PRO A 227 40.35 53.69 35.44
C PRO A 227 41.29 54.89 35.71
N HIS A 228 41.27 55.85 34.79
CA HIS A 228 41.95 57.14 34.92
C HIS A 228 41.30 57.95 36.06
N ARG A 229 42.13 58.57 36.90
CA ARG A 229 41.77 59.32 38.10
C ARG A 229 41.10 60.65 37.73
N LEU A 230 40.21 61.06 38.63
CA LEU A 230 39.34 62.25 38.67
C LEU A 230 40.05 63.59 38.52
N ASP A 231 39.36 64.58 37.95
CA ASP A 231 39.50 66.00 38.32
C ASP A 231 38.15 66.57 38.82
N PRO A 232 38.14 67.44 39.86
CA PRO A 232 36.93 67.82 40.58
C PRO A 232 36.26 69.10 40.05
N LYS A 233 34.93 69.14 40.22
CA LYS A 233 34.01 70.29 40.01
C LYS A 233 34.49 71.58 40.67
N PRO A 234 33.99 72.72 40.16
CA PRO A 234 33.25 73.60 41.06
C PRO A 234 31.83 73.93 40.56
N SER A 235 31.00 74.16 41.57
CA SER A 235 29.57 74.45 41.62
C SER A 235 29.17 75.84 41.11
N LEU A 236 27.94 75.99 40.58
CA LEU A 236 26.81 76.72 41.18
C LEU A 236 25.78 77.18 40.13
N SER A 237 24.54 77.29 40.62
CA SER A 237 23.42 78.10 40.15
C SER A 237 22.36 77.47 39.22
N SER A 238 21.20 77.35 39.84
CA SER A 238 19.83 77.18 39.37
C SER A 238 19.42 78.08 38.20
N ALA A 239 18.59 77.56 37.28
CA ALA A 239 17.34 78.21 36.84
C ALA A 239 16.54 77.32 35.86
N ASN A 240 15.39 76.86 36.33
CA ASN A 240 14.06 76.89 35.72
C ASN A 240 13.85 76.78 34.18
N SER A 241 13.08 75.75 33.83
CA SER A 241 11.78 75.83 33.12
C SER A 241 11.71 75.89 31.59
N SER A 242 10.77 75.05 31.08
CA SER A 242 9.83 75.30 29.97
C SER A 242 10.19 74.82 28.55
N THR A 243 9.57 73.72 28.15
CA THR A 243 8.89 73.52 26.84
C THR A 243 7.75 74.56 26.65
N PRO A 244 7.03 74.64 25.51
CA PRO A 244 7.24 74.11 24.14
C PRO A 244 6.97 75.15 23.02
N ALA A 245 7.22 74.77 21.76
CA ALA A 245 6.31 74.95 20.61
C ALA A 245 6.86 74.15 19.42
#